data_AF-A0AAU0Y557-F1
#
_entry.id   AF-A0AAU0Y557-F1
#
_cell.length_a   1.000
_cell.length_b   1.000
_cell.length_c   1.000
_cell.angle_alpha   90.00
_cell.angle_beta   90.00
_cell.angle_gamma   90.00
#
_symmetry.space_group_name_H-M   'P 1'
#
loop_
_entity.id
_entity.type
_entity.pdbx_description
1 polymer ?
#
loop_
_entity_poly.entity_id
_entity_poly.type
_entity_poly.pdbx_seq_one_letter_code
_entity_poly.pdbx_strand_id
1 'polypeptide(L)'
;MAYSTRETERKYAAPAGDDISWLREQAIGQAVAPFWYDREDRPHPDWVGEWSYWFVSGAGCLVDVLPGHEDDPRLVRYDDWTEPSEDLPPSRCHGGTRGILDLDTPRAAGTRQAAGTWTAYRAFADRYPPALPFHHFAERARTLEPEHARTRPSPLSVNSP
;
A
#
# COMPACT_ATOMS: atom_id res chain seq x y z
N MET A 1 31.06 -2.86 23.44
CA MET A 1 31.52 -1.52 23.02
C MET A 1 30.38 -0.55 23.28
N ALA A 2 30.59 0.40 24.19
CA ALA A 2 29.60 1.42 24.54
C ALA A 2 29.68 2.55 23.52
N TYR A 3 28.58 2.83 22.81
CA TYR A 3 28.48 4.05 22.01
C TYR A 3 28.33 5.25 22.95
N SER A 4 29.16 6.25 22.69
CA SER A 4 29.38 7.44 23.50
C SER A 4 28.13 8.32 23.57
N THR A 5 27.68 8.64 24.79
CA THR A 5 26.62 9.61 25.10
C THR A 5 26.89 11.04 24.60
N ARG A 6 28.07 11.32 24.01
CA ARG A 6 28.45 12.67 23.56
C ARG A 6 27.92 13.09 22.19
N GLU A 7 27.47 12.16 21.34
CA GLU A 7 26.96 12.52 20.00
C GLU A 7 25.47 12.88 19.99
N THR A 8 24.67 12.30 20.89
CA THR A 8 23.27 12.69 21.10
C THR A 8 23.13 14.07 21.75
N GLU A 9 24.06 14.46 22.62
CA GLU A 9 24.06 15.79 23.26
C GLU A 9 24.37 16.93 22.28
N ARG A 10 25.03 16.66 21.13
CA ARG A 10 25.33 17.69 20.12
C ARG A 10 24.21 17.95 19.13
N LYS A 11 23.39 16.95 18.80
CA LYS A 11 22.34 17.09 17.77
C LYS A 11 21.11 17.85 18.27
N TYR A 12 20.95 17.97 19.60
CA TYR A 12 19.81 18.61 20.26
C TYR A 12 20.20 19.59 21.37
N ALA A 13 21.44 20.10 21.36
CA ALA A 13 21.82 21.18 22.27
C ALA A 13 20.89 22.38 22.05
N ALA A 14 20.21 22.83 23.11
CA ALA A 14 19.29 23.97 23.04
C ALA A 14 20.05 25.21 22.53
N PRO A 15 19.57 25.90 21.48
CA PRO A 15 20.14 27.19 21.11
C PRO A 15 19.92 28.19 22.25
N ALA A 16 20.93 28.99 22.54
CA ALA A 16 20.82 30.08 23.50
C ALA A 16 19.97 31.21 22.89
N GLY A 17 18.66 31.13 23.05
CA GLY A 17 17.71 32.16 22.63
C GLY A 17 16.27 31.71 22.77
N ASP A 18 15.37 32.66 23.02
CA ASP A 18 13.92 32.48 23.13
C ASP A 18 13.28 32.12 21.77
N ASP A 19 13.68 30.97 21.21
CA ASP A 19 13.14 30.50 19.94
C ASP A 19 11.89 29.64 20.20
N ILE A 20 10.71 30.26 20.00
CA ILE A 20 9.41 29.58 20.08
C ILE A 20 9.34 28.37 19.13
N SER A 21 10.14 28.34 18.05
CA SER A 21 10.27 27.18 17.17
C SER A 21 10.81 25.97 17.92
N TRP A 22 11.82 26.16 18.78
CA TRP A 22 12.44 25.08 19.54
C TRP A 22 11.50 24.49 20.59
N LEU A 23 10.75 25.32 21.31
CA LEU A 23 9.75 24.85 22.27
C LEU A 23 8.61 24.08 21.58
N ARG A 24 8.21 24.51 20.38
CA ARG A 24 7.21 23.81 19.56
C ARG A 24 7.74 22.45 19.09
N GLU A 25 8.97 22.41 18.58
CA GLU A 25 9.63 21.17 18.16
C GLU A 25 9.79 20.20 19.34
N GLN A 26 10.15 20.68 20.53
CA GLN A 26 10.25 19.88 21.73
C GLN A 26 8.89 19.34 22.18
N ALA A 27 7.84 20.17 22.17
CA ALA A 27 6.49 19.75 22.53
C ALA A 27 5.92 18.72 21.54
N ILE A 28 6.14 18.92 20.24
CA ILE A 28 5.80 17.94 19.20
C ILE A 28 6.58 16.64 19.44
N GLY A 29 7.89 16.72 19.67
CA GLY A 29 8.76 15.58 19.97
C GLY A 29 8.26 14.76 21.17
N GLN A 30 7.87 15.41 22.26
CA GLN A 30 7.29 14.76 23.44
C GLN A 30 5.93 14.12 23.14
N ALA A 31 5.07 14.78 22.38
CA ALA A 31 3.76 14.24 22.02
C ALA A 31 3.85 13.02 21.09
N VAL A 32 4.84 12.99 20.19
CA VAL A 32 5.06 11.87 19.25
C VAL A 32 6.00 10.79 19.81
N ALA A 33 6.66 11.01 20.95
CA ALA A 33 7.59 10.04 21.56
C ALA A 33 7.01 8.63 21.78
N PRO A 34 5.71 8.45 22.15
CA PRO A 34 5.11 7.11 22.23
C PRO A 34 4.93 6.42 20.87
N PHE A 35 4.91 7.20 19.80
CA PHE A 35 4.77 6.75 18.41
C PHE A 35 6.12 6.79 17.66
N TRP A 36 7.24 6.96 18.38
CA TRP A 36 8.57 6.99 17.80
C TRP A 36 8.89 5.62 17.19
N TYR A 37 8.80 5.56 15.87
CA TYR A 37 8.78 4.34 15.09
C TYR A 37 10.17 3.71 14.96
N ASP A 38 11.24 4.52 14.95
CA ASP A 38 12.63 4.06 14.97
C ASP A 38 13.09 3.58 16.36
N ARG A 39 12.15 3.34 17.29
CA ARG A 39 12.45 2.76 18.60
C ARG A 39 12.71 1.27 18.43
N GLU A 40 13.89 0.94 17.95
CA GLU A 40 14.44 -0.40 18.06
C GLU A 40 15.28 -0.50 19.34
N ASP A 41 15.03 -1.53 20.15
CA ASP A 41 15.89 -1.84 21.30
C ASP A 41 17.32 -2.21 20.88
N ARG A 42 17.55 -2.46 19.57
CA ARG A 42 18.86 -2.67 18.94
C ARG A 42 18.92 -1.99 17.56
N PRO A 43 19.55 -0.83 17.42
CA PRO A 43 19.64 -0.14 16.14
C PRO A 43 20.46 -0.96 15.13
N HIS A 44 19.87 -1.27 13.98
CA HIS A 44 20.60 -1.85 12.85
C HIS A 44 21.18 -0.71 11.98
N PRO A 45 22.49 -0.66 11.71
CA PRO A 45 23.13 0.49 11.05
C PRO A 45 22.62 0.75 9.62
N ASP A 46 22.05 -0.28 8.97
CA ASP A 46 21.55 -0.21 7.60
C ASP A 46 20.02 -0.23 7.50
N TRP A 47 19.29 -0.28 8.63
CA TRP A 47 17.84 -0.25 8.62
C TRP A 47 17.35 1.16 8.93
N VAL A 48 17.22 1.97 7.88
CA VAL A 48 16.16 2.99 7.85
C VAL A 48 14.87 2.21 7.65
N GLY A 49 13.95 2.26 8.61
CA GLY A 49 12.70 1.50 8.54
C GLY A 49 12.06 1.58 7.16
N GLU A 50 11.29 0.56 6.77
CA GLU A 50 10.59 0.43 5.47
C GLU A 50 9.63 1.60 5.14
N TRP A 51 9.58 2.60 6.03
CA TRP A 51 8.71 3.76 6.05
C TRP A 51 9.44 5.10 5.97
N SER A 52 10.77 5.14 5.78
CA SER A 52 11.50 6.40 5.60
C SER A 52 11.37 7.02 4.20
N TYR A 53 10.66 6.35 3.28
CA TYR A 53 10.42 6.82 1.91
C TYR A 53 8.93 6.75 1.56
N TRP A 54 8.12 7.62 2.17
CA TRP A 54 6.74 7.84 1.71
C TRP A 54 6.63 9.21 1.07
N PHE A 55 6.37 9.21 -0.23
CA PHE A 55 5.77 10.34 -0.92
C PHE A 55 4.34 9.96 -1.29
N VAL A 56 3.49 10.97 -1.48
CA VAL A 56 2.10 10.76 -1.89
C VAL A 56 2.10 10.49 -3.37
N SER A 57 1.92 9.22 -3.75
CA SER A 57 1.77 8.81 -5.14
C SER A 57 0.35 8.38 -5.41
N GLY A 58 -0.15 8.74 -6.60
CA GLY A 58 -1.37 8.15 -7.14
C GLY A 58 -1.16 6.70 -7.60
N ALA A 59 0.08 6.20 -7.61
CA ALA A 59 0.48 4.92 -8.21
C ALA A 59 -0.02 4.78 -9.65
N GLY A 60 0.10 5.85 -10.44
CA GLY A 60 -0.46 5.93 -11.80
C GLY A 60 -1.98 6.03 -11.88
N CYS A 61 -2.68 6.12 -10.75
CA CYS A 61 -4.12 6.38 -10.71
C CYS A 61 -4.38 7.88 -10.61
N LEU A 62 -5.26 8.35 -11.48
CA LEU A 62 -5.70 9.75 -11.52
C LEU A 62 -7.13 9.85 -11.02
N VAL A 63 -7.38 10.89 -10.21
CA VAL A 63 -8.68 11.18 -9.59
C VAL A 63 -9.22 12.47 -10.18
N ASP A 64 -10.54 12.52 -10.37
CA ASP A 64 -11.24 13.74 -10.79
C ASP A 64 -11.32 14.74 -9.65
N VAL A 65 -11.08 16.01 -9.96
CA VAL A 65 -11.26 17.15 -9.06
C VAL A 65 -12.71 17.63 -9.17
N LEU A 66 -13.32 18.02 -8.05
CA LEU A 66 -14.66 18.61 -8.07
C LEU A 66 -14.63 19.97 -8.79
N PRO A 67 -15.63 20.28 -9.64
CA PRO A 67 -15.70 21.57 -10.32
C PRO A 67 -15.61 22.76 -9.35
N GLY A 68 -14.75 23.74 -9.65
CA GLY A 68 -14.50 24.91 -8.82
C GLY A 68 -13.36 24.75 -7.80
N HIS A 69 -12.73 23.57 -7.73
CA HIS A 69 -11.58 23.30 -6.87
C HIS A 69 -10.27 23.08 -7.64
N GLU A 70 -10.25 23.35 -8.95
CA GLU A 70 -9.11 23.07 -9.83
C GLU A 70 -7.83 23.81 -9.41
N ASP A 71 -7.94 24.98 -8.78
CA ASP A 71 -6.78 25.74 -8.32
C ASP A 71 -6.48 25.53 -6.82
N ASP A 72 -7.09 24.56 -6.16
CA ASP A 72 -6.88 24.31 -4.73
C ASP A 72 -5.43 23.84 -4.45
N PRO A 73 -4.65 24.55 -3.62
CA PRO A 73 -3.24 24.24 -3.38
C PRO A 73 -3.02 22.92 -2.63
N ARG A 74 -4.09 22.28 -2.13
CA ARG A 74 -4.02 20.98 -1.46
C ARG A 74 -4.08 19.81 -2.44
N LEU A 75 -4.18 20.07 -3.75
CA LEU A 75 -4.15 19.04 -4.78
C LEU A 75 -2.71 18.57 -5.06
N VAL A 76 -2.54 17.25 -5.14
CA VAL A 76 -1.28 16.62 -5.53
C VAL A 76 -1.25 16.53 -7.06
N ARG A 77 -0.43 17.38 -7.67
CA ARG A 77 -0.29 17.52 -9.13
C ARG A 77 0.91 16.80 -9.73
N TYR A 78 1.82 16.35 -8.87
CA TYR A 78 3.05 15.69 -9.26
C TYR A 78 3.09 14.29 -8.64
N ASP A 79 3.62 13.32 -9.38
CA ASP A 79 3.88 11.96 -8.91
C ASP A 79 5.32 11.59 -9.24
N ASP A 80 6.16 11.44 -8.21
CA ASP A 80 7.58 11.10 -8.37
C ASP A 80 7.81 9.69 -8.95
N TRP A 81 6.78 8.84 -9.07
CA TRP A 81 6.88 7.53 -9.74
C TRP A 81 6.72 7.56 -11.26
N THR A 82 6.17 8.64 -11.81
CA THR A 82 5.94 8.75 -13.26
C THR A 82 7.01 9.60 -13.91
N GLU A 83 7.91 8.97 -14.68
CA GLU A 83 8.84 9.66 -15.58
C GLU A 83 8.46 9.42 -17.05
N PRO A 84 8.28 10.47 -17.86
CA PRO A 84 8.31 11.89 -17.48
C PRO A 84 7.08 12.29 -16.64
N SER A 85 7.23 13.33 -15.82
CA SER A 85 6.11 13.97 -15.13
C SER A 85 5.01 14.29 -16.15
N GLU A 86 3.81 13.78 -15.90
CA GLU A 86 2.66 14.05 -16.75
C GLU A 86 2.14 15.47 -16.47
N ASP A 87 1.90 16.25 -17.52
CA ASP A 87 1.20 17.54 -17.40
C ASP A 87 -0.30 17.27 -17.36
N LEU A 88 -0.84 17.17 -16.14
CA LEU A 88 -2.24 16.82 -15.93
C LEU A 88 -3.18 18.00 -16.22
N PRO A 89 -4.34 17.75 -16.85
CA PRO A 89 -5.36 18.80 -16.97
C PRO A 89 -5.85 19.23 -15.57
N PRO A 90 -6.32 20.47 -15.39
CA PRO A 90 -6.74 20.99 -14.07
C PRO A 90 -7.80 20.13 -13.37
N SER A 91 -8.64 19.43 -14.13
CA SER A 91 -9.67 18.52 -13.63
C SER A 91 -9.15 17.19 -13.09
N ARG A 92 -7.84 16.90 -13.17
CA ARG A 92 -7.24 15.61 -12.78
C ARG A 92 -6.06 15.79 -11.85
N CYS A 93 -5.99 15.00 -10.79
CA CYS A 93 -4.87 15.03 -9.84
C CYS A 93 -4.47 13.61 -9.41
N HIS A 94 -3.28 13.47 -8.85
CA HIS A 94 -2.83 12.23 -8.21
C HIS A 94 -3.41 12.04 -6.80
N GLY A 95 -3.94 13.11 -6.20
CA GLY A 95 -4.56 13.06 -4.88
C GLY A 95 -4.93 14.43 -4.33
N GLY A 96 -5.49 14.44 -3.13
CA GLY A 96 -5.94 15.64 -2.45
C GLY A 96 -6.85 15.32 -1.27
N THR A 97 -7.35 16.36 -0.60
CA THR A 97 -8.31 16.14 0.49
C THR A 97 -9.63 15.60 -0.05
N ARG A 98 -10.31 14.71 0.70
CA ARG A 98 -11.54 14.07 0.24
C ARG A 98 -12.62 15.06 -0.26
N GLY A 99 -12.73 16.23 0.37
CA GLY A 99 -13.78 17.21 0.06
C GLY A 99 -13.62 17.97 -1.25
N ILE A 100 -12.50 17.81 -1.96
CA ILE A 100 -12.21 18.49 -3.24
C ILE A 100 -12.09 17.50 -4.42
N LEU A 101 -12.31 16.21 -4.17
CA LEU A 101 -12.20 15.13 -5.15
C LEU A 101 -13.56 14.56 -5.48
N ASP A 102 -13.83 14.29 -6.76
CA ASP A 102 -14.99 13.51 -7.17
C ASP A 102 -14.68 12.01 -7.02
N LEU A 103 -15.02 11.50 -5.83
CA LEU A 103 -14.91 10.07 -5.52
C LEU A 103 -16.21 9.32 -5.77
N ASP A 104 -17.32 10.01 -6.03
CA ASP A 104 -18.64 9.40 -6.10
C ASP A 104 -18.95 8.90 -7.51
N THR A 105 -18.57 9.65 -8.54
CA THR A 105 -18.70 9.22 -9.93
C THR A 105 -17.99 7.89 -10.22
N PRO A 106 -16.66 7.74 -9.96
CA PRO A 106 -15.97 6.47 -10.19
C PRO A 106 -16.48 5.37 -9.25
N ARG A 107 -16.86 5.68 -8.01
CA ARG A 107 -17.46 4.71 -7.09
C ARG A 107 -18.77 4.16 -7.64
N ALA A 108 -19.67 5.02 -8.12
CA ALA A 108 -20.95 4.59 -8.67
C ALA A 108 -20.77 3.73 -9.93
N ALA A 109 -19.83 4.08 -10.80
CA ALA A 109 -19.47 3.27 -11.97
C ALA A 109 -18.93 1.89 -11.55
N GLY A 110 -17.98 1.86 -10.60
CA GLY A 110 -17.41 0.64 -10.05
C GLY A 110 -18.47 -0.25 -9.38
N THR A 111 -19.40 0.32 -8.62
CA THR A 111 -20.52 -0.43 -8.02
C THR A 111 -21.39 -1.09 -9.08
N ARG A 112 -21.74 -0.38 -10.16
CA ARG A 112 -22.54 -0.96 -11.26
C ARG A 112 -21.79 -2.09 -11.95
N GLN A 113 -20.50 -1.91 -12.23
CA GLN A 113 -19.67 -2.94 -12.85
C GLN A 113 -19.56 -4.18 -11.95
N ALA A 114 -19.27 -4.00 -10.67
CA ALA A 114 -19.17 -5.09 -9.70
C ALA A 114 -20.49 -5.86 -9.58
N ALA A 115 -21.63 -5.16 -9.53
CA ALA A 115 -22.94 -5.79 -9.50
C ALA A 115 -23.22 -6.62 -10.77
N GLY A 116 -22.85 -6.09 -11.94
CA GLY A 116 -22.95 -6.81 -13.22
C GLY A 116 -22.09 -8.08 -13.23
N THR A 117 -20.81 -7.96 -12.84
CA THR A 117 -19.89 -9.09 -12.73
C THR A 117 -20.38 -10.15 -11.76
N TRP A 118 -20.89 -9.73 -10.60
CA TRP A 118 -21.46 -10.64 -9.61
C TRP A 118 -22.67 -11.38 -10.15
N THR A 119 -23.58 -10.69 -10.84
CA THR A 119 -24.75 -11.30 -11.47
C THR A 119 -24.35 -12.33 -12.53
N ALA A 120 -23.38 -11.99 -13.39
CA ALA A 120 -22.85 -12.90 -14.40
C ALA A 120 -22.18 -14.13 -13.78
N TYR A 121 -21.39 -13.92 -12.71
CA TYR A 121 -20.75 -15.00 -11.95
C TYR A 121 -21.79 -15.94 -11.34
N ARG A 122 -22.85 -15.40 -10.72
CA ARG A 122 -23.95 -16.20 -10.15
C ARG A 122 -24.64 -17.05 -11.21
N ALA A 123 -25.02 -16.45 -12.35
CA ALA A 123 -25.62 -17.19 -13.46
C ALA A 123 -24.69 -18.27 -14.04
N PHE A 124 -23.37 -18.00 -14.08
CA PHE A 124 -22.37 -19.02 -14.44
C PHE A 124 -22.34 -20.16 -13.42
N ALA A 125 -22.26 -19.84 -12.14
CA ALA A 125 -22.10 -20.79 -11.05
C ALA A 125 -23.32 -21.69 -10.87
N ASP A 126 -24.53 -21.16 -11.06
CA ASP A 126 -25.79 -21.91 -10.94
C ASP A 126 -25.91 -23.05 -11.99
N ARG A 127 -25.04 -23.10 -13.01
CA ARG A 127 -24.95 -24.21 -13.98
C ARG A 127 -24.13 -25.41 -13.48
N TYR A 128 -23.46 -25.29 -12.34
CA TYR A 128 -22.61 -26.34 -11.77
C TYR A 128 -23.16 -26.79 -10.42
N PRO A 129 -22.91 -28.05 -10.02
CA PRO A 129 -23.21 -28.48 -8.66
C PRO A 129 -22.56 -27.55 -7.62
N PRO A 130 -23.20 -27.33 -6.46
CA PRO A 130 -22.62 -26.54 -5.39
C PRO A 130 -21.19 -26.99 -5.06
N ALA A 131 -20.30 -26.02 -4.83
CA ALA A 131 -18.95 -26.32 -4.40
C ALA A 131 -19.00 -27.13 -3.10
N LEU A 132 -18.25 -28.24 -3.07
CA LEU A 132 -18.11 -29.01 -1.85
C LEU A 132 -17.35 -28.17 -0.81
N PRO A 133 -17.69 -28.27 0.49
CA PRO A 133 -17.03 -27.50 1.52
C PRO A 133 -15.56 -27.91 1.64
N PHE A 134 -14.71 -27.01 2.14
CA PHE A 134 -13.28 -27.25 2.26
C PHE A 134 -12.92 -28.57 2.97
N HIS A 135 -13.65 -28.93 4.04
CA HIS A 135 -13.38 -30.17 4.79
C HIS A 135 -13.48 -31.43 3.92
N HIS A 136 -14.38 -31.47 2.93
CA HIS A 136 -14.49 -32.60 2.01
C HIS A 136 -13.17 -32.81 1.24
N PHE A 137 -12.54 -31.72 0.78
CA PHE A 137 -11.24 -31.81 0.10
C PHE A 137 -10.10 -32.13 1.06
N ALA A 138 -10.12 -31.57 2.28
CA ALA A 138 -9.12 -31.85 3.31
C ALA A 138 -9.14 -33.31 3.77
N GLU A 139 -10.32 -33.89 3.95
CA GLU A 139 -10.49 -35.31 4.28
C GLU A 139 -10.04 -36.19 3.12
N ARG A 140 -10.49 -35.90 1.89
CA ARG A 140 -10.05 -36.64 0.70
C ARG A 140 -8.53 -36.62 0.53
N ALA A 141 -7.88 -35.49 0.78
CA ALA A 141 -6.43 -35.37 0.70
C ALA A 141 -5.69 -36.19 1.78
N ARG A 142 -6.31 -36.40 2.95
CA ARG A 142 -5.76 -37.25 4.03
C ARG A 142 -5.97 -38.74 3.78
N THR A 143 -7.03 -39.11 3.05
CA THR A 143 -7.40 -40.50 2.77
C THR A 143 -6.86 -41.03 1.44
N LEU A 144 -6.31 -40.17 0.58
CA LEU A 144 -5.56 -40.59 -0.60
C LEU A 144 -4.20 -41.15 -0.12
N GLU A 145 -4.02 -42.47 -0.21
CA GLU A 145 -2.72 -43.12 -0.01
C GLU A 145 -1.63 -42.43 -0.87
N PRO A 146 -0.43 -42.14 -0.33
CA PRO A 146 0.62 -41.35 -0.97
C PRO A 146 1.18 -41.96 -2.27
N GLU A 147 0.79 -43.18 -2.61
CA GLU A 147 1.21 -43.89 -3.83
C GLU A 147 0.72 -43.27 -5.15
N HIS A 148 -0.31 -42.41 -5.12
CA HIS A 148 -0.75 -41.66 -6.31
C HIS A 148 -0.08 -40.28 -6.47
N ALA A 149 0.72 -39.82 -5.51
CA ALA A 149 1.31 -38.47 -5.53
C ALA A 149 2.63 -38.38 -6.34
N ARG A 150 3.18 -39.50 -6.83
CA ARG A 150 4.51 -39.53 -7.47
C ARG A 150 4.58 -40.18 -8.86
N THR A 151 3.47 -40.37 -9.56
CA THR A 151 3.54 -40.72 -10.98
C THR A 151 3.66 -39.43 -11.80
N ARG A 152 4.83 -38.77 -11.76
CA ARG A 152 5.23 -37.96 -12.93
C ARG A 152 5.38 -38.95 -14.08
N PRO A 153 4.70 -38.79 -15.22
CA PRO A 153 5.11 -39.52 -16.41
C PRO A 153 6.56 -39.12 -16.69
N SER A 154 7.46 -40.11 -16.73
CA SER A 154 8.83 -39.91 -17.20
C SER A 154 8.77 -39.19 -18.55
N PRO A 155 9.58 -38.14 -18.78
CA PRO A 155 9.63 -37.51 -20.07
C PRO A 155 9.99 -38.58 -21.10
N LEU A 156 9.13 -38.67 -22.10
CA LEU A 156 9.22 -39.52 -23.27
C LEU A 156 10.69 -39.73 -23.67
N SER A 157 11.16 -40.98 -23.64
CA SER A 157 12.23 -41.40 -24.55
C SER A 157 11.72 -41.13 -25.96
N VAL A 158 12.13 -40.00 -26.51
CA VAL A 158 11.99 -39.68 -27.92
C VAL A 158 12.95 -40.63 -28.64
N ASN A 159 12.47 -41.82 -28.99
CA ASN A 159 13.09 -42.60 -30.04
C ASN A 159 12.62 -42.01 -31.36
N SER A 160 13.54 -41.38 -32.07
CA SER A 160 13.42 -41.03 -33.49
C SER A 160 14.44 -41.88 -34.28
N PRO A 161 14.14 -42.16 -35.56
CA PRO A 161 14.52 -43.37 -36.29
C PRO A 161 16.00 -43.55 -36.62
#